data_AF-A0A933U3I3-F1
#
_entry.id   AF-A0A933U3I3-F1
#
_cell.length_a   1.000
_cell.length_b   1.000
_cell.length_c   1.000
_cell.angle_alpha   90.00
_cell.angle_beta   90.00
_cell.angle_gamma   90.00
#
_symmetry.space_group_name_H-M   'P 1'
#
loop_
_entity.id
_entity.type
_entity.pdbx_description
1 polymer ?
#
loop_
_entity_poly.entity_id
_entity_poly.type
_entity_poly.pdbx_seq_one_letter_code
_entity_poly.pdbx_strand_id
1 'polypeptide(L)' 'MSTTSKKKGDMGPGRIYDLLLGARTADKITVHFKDGRVVHGALIFNPYKGTGRVINIDQEVSIDFAVDEIRDLKM' A
#
# COMPACT_ATOMS: atom_id res chain seq x y z
N MET A 1 -20.43 -23.73 -13.27
CA MET A 1 -19.06 -23.23 -12.98
C MET A 1 -19.21 -21.93 -12.22
N SER A 2 -19.09 -21.96 -10.89
CA SER A 2 -19.30 -20.79 -10.06
C SER A 2 -17.94 -20.14 -9.79
N THR A 3 -17.68 -19.02 -10.45
CA THR A 3 -16.49 -18.21 -10.23
C THR A 3 -16.64 -17.47 -8.90
N THR A 4 -16.08 -18.06 -7.84
CA THR A 4 -15.94 -17.38 -6.54
C THR A 4 -14.87 -16.30 -6.67
N SER A 5 -15.28 -15.10 -7.07
CA SER A 5 -14.48 -13.89 -6.90
C SER A 5 -14.23 -13.69 -5.41
N LYS A 6 -13.04 -14.10 -4.96
CA LYS A 6 -12.55 -13.94 -3.59
C LYS A 6 -12.62 -12.45 -3.25
N LYS A 7 -13.60 -12.02 -2.45
CA LYS A 7 -13.63 -10.69 -1.86
C LYS A 7 -12.32 -10.54 -1.08
N LYS A 8 -11.37 -9.74 -1.59
CA LYS A 8 -10.22 -9.28 -0.81
C LYS A 8 -10.81 -8.44 0.32
N GLY A 9 -11.03 -9.08 1.46
CA GLY A 9 -11.46 -8.42 2.68
C GLY A 9 -10.46 -7.31 3.01
N ASP A 10 -10.99 -6.17 3.44
CA ASP A 10 -10.22 -5.06 3.98
C ASP A 10 -9.16 -5.64 4.93
N MET A 11 -7.87 -5.46 4.60
CA MET A 11 -6.81 -5.98 5.44
C MET A 11 -6.72 -5.09 6.66
N GLY A 12 -6.91 -5.68 7.85
CA GLY A 12 -6.78 -4.95 9.10
C GLY A 12 -5.42 -4.24 9.21
N PRO A 13 -5.33 -3.12 9.95
CA PRO A 13 -4.15 -2.26 9.99
C PRO A 13 -2.84 -3.00 10.31
N GLY A 14 -2.89 -4.00 11.21
CA GLY A 14 -1.71 -4.80 11.57
C GLY A 14 -1.12 -5.59 10.39
N ARG A 15 -1.96 -6.16 9.52
CA ARG A 15 -1.48 -6.92 8.36
C ARG A 15 -0.88 -6.00 7.30
N ILE A 16 -1.46 -4.82 7.08
CA ILE A 16 -0.88 -3.81 6.20
C ILE A 16 0.48 -3.35 6.74
N TYR A 17 0.59 -3.17 8.04
CA TYR A 17 1.84 -2.80 8.70
C TYR A 17 2.95 -3.84 8.44
N ASP A 18 2.66 -5.12 8.61
CA ASP A 18 3.62 -6.20 8.32
C ASP A 18 4.04 -6.23 6.85
N LEU A 19 3.08 -6.01 5.94
CA LEU A 19 3.36 -5.91 4.49
C LEU A 19 4.25 -4.70 4.17
N LEU A 20 4.01 -3.55 4.79
CA LEU A 20 4.84 -2.35 4.61
C LEU A 20 6.25 -2.54 5.17
N LEU A 21 6.40 -3.26 6.28
CA LEU A 21 7.72 -3.62 6.80
C LEU A 21 8.50 -4.51 5.83
N GLY A 22 7.84 -5.51 5.24
CA GLY A 22 8.45 -6.40 4.24
C GLY A 22 8.71 -5.73 2.90
N ALA A 23 7.86 -4.79 2.49
CA ALA A 23 7.97 -4.04 1.23
C ALA A 23 9.16 -3.08 1.17
N ARG A 24 9.85 -2.80 2.29
CA ARG A 24 10.99 -1.87 2.33
C ARG A 24 12.15 -2.26 1.42
N THR A 25 12.25 -3.54 1.05
CA THR A 25 13.29 -4.05 0.15
C THR A 25 12.81 -4.21 -1.29
N ALA A 26 11.54 -3.90 -1.59
CA ALA A 26 11.00 -3.97 -2.94
C ALA A 26 11.37 -2.71 -3.74
N ASP A 27 11.72 -2.88 -5.01
CA ASP A 27 12.09 -1.76 -5.90
C ASP A 27 10.91 -0.81 -6.13
N LYS A 28 9.71 -1.38 -6.32
CA LYS A 28 8.45 -0.65 -6.45
C LYS A 28 7.34 -1.44 -5.79
N ILE A 29 6.32 -0.73 -5.33
CA ILE A 29 5.09 -1.32 -4.79
C ILE A 29 3.87 -0.69 -5.45
N THR A 30 2.73 -1.36 -5.33
CA THR A 30 1.42 -0.81 -5.68
C THR A 30 0.57 -0.71 -4.42
N VAL A 31 0.20 0.51 -4.05
CA VAL A 31 -0.67 0.81 -2.90
C VAL A 31 -2.07 1.10 -3.41
N HIS A 32 -3.05 0.38 -2.87
CA HIS A 32 -4.47 0.66 -3.05
C HIS A 32 -5.01 1.34 -1.79
N PHE A 33 -5.46 2.57 -1.93
CA PHE A 33 -6.05 3.36 -0.85
C PHE A 33 -7.54 3.06 -0.68
N LYS A 34 -8.07 3.32 0.51
CA LYS A 34 -9.49 3.15 0.83
C LYS A 34 -10.40 4.11 0.06
N ASP A 35 -9.89 5.29 -0.29
CA ASP A 35 -10.60 6.28 -1.12
C ASP A 35 -10.62 5.93 -2.62
N GLY A 36 -10.01 4.80 -3.01
CA GLY A 36 -9.98 4.32 -4.40
C GLY A 36 -8.74 4.73 -5.18
N ARG A 37 -7.85 5.58 -4.64
CA ARG A 37 -6.57 5.88 -5.29
C ARG A 37 -5.71 4.62 -5.40
N VAL A 38 -4.97 4.52 -6.49
CA VAL A 38 -3.96 3.47 -6.71
C VAL A 38 -2.67 4.12 -7.15
N VAL A 39 -1.59 3.85 -6.42
CA VAL A 39 -0.30 4.49 -6.67
C VAL A 39 0.75 3.40 -6.78
N HIS A 40 1.53 3.46 -7.85
CA HIS A 40 2.67 2.58 -8.08
C HIS A 40 3.96 3.38 -7.91
N GLY A 41 4.93 2.89 -7.13
CA GLY A 41 6.16 3.64 -6.92
C GLY A 41 7.05 3.12 -5.80
N ALA A 42 8.11 3.87 -5.53
CA ALA A 42 9.03 3.58 -4.44
C ALA A 42 8.39 3.88 -3.08
N LEU A 43 8.66 3.03 -2.08
CA LEU A 43 8.11 3.14 -0.74
C LEU A 43 9.10 3.78 0.23
N ILE A 44 8.65 4.80 0.94
CA ILE A 44 9.26 5.27 2.19
C ILE A 44 8.27 4.97 3.31
N PHE A 45 8.69 4.24 4.35
CA PHE A 45 7.82 3.90 5.47
C PHE A 45 8.47 4.21 6.82
N ASN A 46 7.75 4.93 7.67
CA ASN A 46 8.13 5.20 9.05
C ASN A 46 7.31 4.31 10.00
N PRO A 47 7.88 3.20 10.49
CA PRO A 47 7.17 2.27 11.37
C PRO A 47 6.73 2.91 12.69
N TYR A 48 7.52 3.83 13.25
CA TYR A 48 7.21 4.47 14.53
C TYR A 48 5.96 5.34 14.49
N LYS A 49 5.65 5.92 13.33
CA LYS A 49 4.48 6.79 13.15
C LYS A 49 3.33 6.11 12.44
N GLY A 50 3.54 4.92 11.85
CA GLY A 50 2.53 4.28 11.00
C GLY A 50 2.19 5.12 9.76
N THR A 51 3.14 5.91 9.27
CA THR A 51 2.98 6.77 8.09
C THR A 51 4.11 6.54 7.09
N GLY A 52 3.88 6.94 5.85
CA GLY A 52 4.88 6.82 4.81
C GLY A 52 4.55 7.65 3.59
N ARG A 53 5.29 7.40 2.52
CA ARG A 53 5.17 8.07 1.24
C ARG A 53 5.39 7.08 0.11
N VAL A 54 4.56 7.17 -0.92
CA VAL A 54 4.79 6.48 -2.20
C VAL A 54 5.18 7.50 -3.24
N ILE A 55 6.32 7.27 -3.90
CA ILE A 55 6.88 8.17 -4.92
C ILE A 55 6.79 7.48 -6.28
N ASN A 56 5.90 7.99 -7.13
CA ASN A 56 5.82 7.60 -8.53
C ASN A 56 6.65 8.58 -9.37
N ILE A 57 7.86 8.17 -9.73
CA ILE A 57 8.80 9.00 -10.51
C ILE A 57 8.28 9.19 -11.94
N ASP A 58 7.64 8.17 -12.51
CA ASP A 58 7.15 8.19 -13.90
C ASP A 58 6.02 9.22 -14.10
N GLN A 59 5.25 9.50 -13.03
CA GLN A 59 4.18 10.48 -13.02
C GLN A 59 4.54 11.77 -12.28
N GLU A 60 5.75 11.87 -11.73
CA GLU A 60 6.20 12.97 -10.87
C GLU A 60 5.25 13.23 -9.68
N VAL A 61 4.64 12.17 -9.13
CA VAL A 61 3.69 12.24 -8.02
C VAL A 61 4.32 11.67 -6.75
N SER A 62 4.11 12.37 -5.63
CA SER A 62 4.44 11.89 -4.30
C SER A 62 3.22 11.99 -3.40
N ILE A 63 2.82 10.87 -2.79
CA ILE A 63 1.64 10.81 -1.91
C ILE A 63 2.07 10.32 -0.53
N ASP A 64 1.83 11.15 0.47
CA ASP A 64 1.90 10.76 1.87
C ASP A 64 0.68 9.90 2.24
N PHE A 65 0.88 8.94 3.14
CA PHE A 65 -0.16 8.04 3.62
C PHE A 65 -0.03 7.72 5.09
N ALA A 66 -1.14 7.36 5.71
CA ALA A 66 -1.20 6.62 6.97
C ALA A 66 -1.64 5.16 6.73
N VAL A 67 -1.20 4.24 7.59
CA VAL A 67 -1.47 2.78 7.45
C VAL A 67 -2.97 2.48 7.40
N ASP A 68 -3.77 3.24 8.14
CA ASP A 68 -5.22 3.12 8.20
C ASP A 68 -5.93 3.60 6.92
N GLU A 69 -5.27 4.37 6.05
CA GLU A 69 -5.79 4.80 4.75
C GLU A 69 -5.56 3.75 3.64
N ILE A 70 -4.70 2.76 3.90
CA ILE A 70 -4.38 1.71 2.94
C ILE A 70 -5.37 0.55 3.05
N ARG A 71 -5.87 0.11 1.91
CA ARG A 71 -6.77 -1.04 1.78
C ARG A 71 -6.02 -2.32 1.43
N ASP A 72 -5.04 -2.22 0.53
CA ASP A 72 -4.29 -3.36 -0.01
C ASP A 72 -2.92 -2.91 -0.52
N LEU A 73 -1.94 -3.81 -0.47
CA LEU A 73 -0.58 -3.59 -0.96
C LEU A 73 -0.14 -4.77 -1.82
N LYS A 74 0.51 -4.48 -2.94
CA LYS A 74 1.11 -5.48 -3.85
C LYS A 74 2.56 -5.12 -4.13
N MET A 75 3.41 -6.14 -4.22
CA MET A 75 4.81 -6.04 -4.63
C MET A 75 4.93 -6.52 -6.06
#